data_AF-A0A317LKN9-F1
#
_entry.id   AF-A0A317LKN9-F1
#
_cell.length_a   1.000
_cell.length_b   1.000
_cell.length_c   1.000
_cell.angle_alpha   90.00
_cell.angle_beta   90.00
_cell.angle_gamma   90.00
#
_symmetry.space_group_name_H-M   'P 1'
#
loop_
_entity.id
_entity.type
_entity.pdbx_description
1 polymer ?
#
loop_
_entity_poly.entity_id
_entity_poly.type
_entity_poly.pdbx_seq_one_letter_code
_entity_poly.pdbx_strand_id
1 'polypeptide(L)'
;MMVHAHPDDESIVTGATLAKYAAEGAGVTLVTCTLGEEGEVIPAGLAHLTADREDTLGEYRIGELDKACLALGVRDHRFLGGPGHYRDSGMMGGPTNDHPKAFWGADVEEAARRLAEVIREVRPHVLVSYDEHGGYGHPDHVQAHRVTRRACAKANERAMPGTPWQVGKLYAIAQPVSRIEASIARLNEEAGPFTPPKQVSDIARGTPDAIVTTRIDASDHWAAKALAMRAHATQITVDGERFALSNDIAQEIDAVEHFTLLMGPPPRAGADGYETDLFAGL
;
A
#
# COMPACT_ATOMS: atom_id res chain seq x y z
N MET A 1 -5.04 9.73 4.89
CA MET A 1 -5.20 9.25 3.50
C MET A 1 -4.04 8.31 3.19
N MET A 2 -4.29 7.18 2.53
CA MET A 2 -3.25 6.27 2.07
C MET A 2 -3.34 6.09 0.56
N VAL A 3 -2.21 6.10 -0.13
CA VAL A 3 -2.13 6.03 -1.59
C VAL A 3 -1.30 4.80 -1.98
N HIS A 4 -1.97 3.83 -2.59
CA HIS A 4 -1.43 2.54 -3.01
C HIS A 4 -1.54 2.36 -4.52
N ALA A 5 -0.71 1.47 -5.07
CA ALA A 5 -0.66 1.20 -6.49
C ALA A 5 -1.78 0.25 -6.93
N HIS A 6 -1.95 -0.87 -6.20
CA HIS A 6 -2.83 -1.96 -6.59
C HIS A 6 -3.81 -2.38 -5.48
N PRO A 7 -4.89 -3.09 -5.83
CA PRO A 7 -5.78 -3.72 -4.85
C PRO A 7 -5.13 -4.90 -4.13
N ASP A 8 -4.74 -4.74 -2.86
CA ASP A 8 -4.10 -5.71 -1.93
C ASP A 8 -3.00 -5.05 -1.11
N ASP A 9 -2.25 -4.14 -1.72
CA ASP A 9 -1.20 -3.34 -1.10
C ASP A 9 -1.67 -2.72 0.22
N GLU A 10 -2.88 -2.16 0.24
CA GLU A 10 -3.43 -1.49 1.42
C GLU A 10 -3.55 -2.46 2.60
N SER A 11 -3.91 -3.72 2.30
CA SER A 11 -4.10 -4.78 3.28
C SER A 11 -2.76 -5.35 3.74
N ILE A 12 -1.81 -5.56 2.83
CA ILE A 12 -0.51 -6.18 3.13
C ILE A 12 0.32 -5.25 4.03
N VAL A 13 0.54 -4.01 3.61
CA VAL A 13 1.54 -3.13 4.23
C VAL A 13 0.97 -2.06 5.17
N THR A 14 -0.35 -1.83 5.13
CA THR A 14 -0.99 -0.79 5.96
C THR A 14 -2.32 -1.21 6.61
N GLY A 15 -2.71 -2.47 6.48
CA GLY A 15 -4.07 -2.91 6.83
C GLY A 15 -4.38 -2.72 8.30
N ALA A 16 -3.42 -2.99 9.19
CA ALA A 16 -3.64 -2.85 10.63
C ALA A 16 -3.74 -1.36 11.02
N THR A 17 -2.90 -0.50 10.44
CA THR A 17 -2.95 0.95 10.64
C THR A 17 -4.26 1.55 10.12
N LEU A 18 -4.74 1.14 8.95
CA LEU A 18 -6.04 1.54 8.40
C LEU A 18 -7.17 1.18 9.37
N ALA A 19 -7.22 -0.08 9.82
CA ALA A 19 -8.25 -0.58 10.73
C ALA A 19 -8.23 0.14 12.08
N LYS A 20 -7.04 0.38 12.64
CA LYS A 20 -6.86 1.14 13.88
C LYS A 20 -7.47 2.53 13.78
N TYR A 21 -7.04 3.32 12.80
CA TYR A 21 -7.51 4.71 12.70
C TYR A 21 -9.00 4.80 12.31
N ALA A 22 -9.52 3.87 11.52
CA ALA A 22 -10.95 3.79 11.23
C ALA A 22 -11.76 3.50 12.51
N ALA A 23 -11.31 2.56 13.36
CA ALA A 23 -11.96 2.22 14.62
C ALA A 23 -11.89 3.36 15.65
N GLU A 24 -10.82 4.16 15.64
CA GLU A 24 -10.66 5.36 16.46
C GLU A 24 -11.49 6.56 15.95
N GLY A 25 -12.20 6.41 14.82
CA GLY A 25 -13.10 7.42 14.27
C GLY A 25 -12.40 8.47 13.39
N ALA A 26 -11.16 8.24 12.97
CA ALA A 26 -10.48 9.10 12.02
C ALA A 26 -11.13 9.02 10.63
N GLY A 27 -11.11 10.14 9.89
CA GLY A 27 -11.45 10.13 8.48
C GLY A 27 -10.36 9.43 7.66
N VAL A 28 -10.61 8.18 7.27
CA VAL A 28 -9.68 7.37 6.47
C VAL A 28 -10.15 7.33 5.02
N THR A 29 -9.31 7.82 4.12
CA THR A 29 -9.47 7.69 2.66
C THR A 29 -8.34 6.86 2.08
N LEU A 30 -8.69 5.84 1.29
CA LEU A 30 -7.78 5.06 0.47
C LEU A 30 -7.86 5.52 -1.00
N VAL A 31 -6.71 5.71 -1.64
CA VAL A 31 -6.62 5.91 -3.09
C VAL A 31 -5.78 4.78 -3.68
N THR A 32 -6.35 4.04 -4.62
CA THR A 32 -5.66 2.99 -5.38
C THR A 32 -5.41 3.48 -6.80
N CYS A 33 -4.17 3.42 -7.28
CA CYS A 33 -3.80 4.04 -8.55
C CYS A 33 -4.31 3.26 -9.78
N THR A 34 -4.35 1.93 -9.69
CA THR A 34 -4.68 1.02 -10.80
C THR A 34 -5.68 -0.05 -10.35
N LEU A 35 -6.14 -0.91 -11.28
CA LEU A 35 -7.00 -2.05 -10.93
C LEU A 35 -6.21 -3.35 -10.71
N GLY A 36 -4.90 -3.36 -10.98
CA GLY A 36 -4.10 -4.56 -10.88
C GLY A 36 -4.33 -5.55 -12.03
N GLU A 37 -4.53 -5.02 -13.23
CA GLU A 37 -4.87 -5.80 -14.44
C GLU A 37 -3.78 -6.81 -14.85
N GLU A 38 -2.51 -6.54 -14.53
CA GLU A 38 -1.36 -7.38 -14.89
C GLU A 38 -1.00 -8.40 -13.80
N GLY A 39 -1.85 -8.55 -12.78
CA GLY A 39 -1.65 -9.49 -11.69
C GLY A 39 -1.72 -10.97 -12.13
N GLU A 40 -1.00 -11.82 -11.41
CA GLU A 40 -1.21 -13.27 -11.48
C GLU A 40 -2.49 -13.67 -10.73
N VAL A 41 -2.96 -14.91 -10.91
CA VAL A 41 -4.17 -15.42 -10.24
C VAL A 41 -3.86 -16.76 -9.58
N ILE A 42 -3.97 -16.82 -8.25
CA ILE A 42 -3.70 -18.04 -7.47
C ILE A 42 -4.74 -19.14 -7.74
N PRO A 43 -6.07 -18.89 -7.63
CA PRO A 43 -7.04 -19.96 -7.81
C PRO A 43 -7.13 -20.38 -9.29
N ALA A 44 -6.83 -21.64 -9.58
CA ALA A 44 -6.85 -22.18 -10.95
C ALA A 44 -8.22 -21.98 -11.65
N GLY A 45 -9.32 -21.99 -10.90
CA GLY A 45 -10.66 -21.75 -11.42
C GLY A 45 -10.90 -20.31 -11.92
N LEU A 46 -10.08 -19.35 -11.48
CA LEU A 46 -10.15 -17.93 -11.87
C LEU A 46 -9.03 -17.53 -12.83
N ALA A 47 -8.15 -18.47 -13.21
CA ALA A 47 -7.00 -18.15 -14.05
C ALA A 47 -7.39 -17.63 -15.45
N HIS A 48 -8.65 -17.72 -15.87
CA HIS A 48 -9.13 -17.14 -17.14
C HIS A 48 -9.13 -15.60 -17.15
N LEU A 49 -9.11 -14.96 -15.97
CA LEU A 49 -9.21 -13.51 -15.82
C LEU A 49 -7.93 -12.73 -16.21
N THR A 50 -6.78 -13.41 -16.29
CA THR A 50 -5.46 -12.78 -16.51
C THR A 50 -5.37 -12.02 -17.83
N ALA A 51 -4.46 -11.05 -17.91
CA ALA A 51 -4.25 -10.18 -19.08
C ALA A 51 -3.91 -10.94 -20.38
N ASP A 52 -3.29 -12.12 -20.29
CA ASP A 52 -2.99 -12.99 -21.44
C ASP A 52 -4.21 -13.79 -21.94
N ARG A 53 -5.36 -13.66 -21.27
CA ARG A 53 -6.60 -14.39 -21.55
C ARG A 53 -7.78 -13.45 -21.74
N GLU A 54 -8.66 -13.33 -20.76
CA GLU A 54 -9.86 -12.48 -20.86
C GLU A 54 -9.57 -11.01 -20.56
N ASP A 55 -8.44 -10.70 -19.88
CA ASP A 55 -8.07 -9.33 -19.47
C ASP A 55 -9.18 -8.63 -18.65
N THR A 56 -9.80 -9.40 -17.74
CA THR A 56 -10.91 -8.98 -16.87
C THR A 56 -10.54 -8.98 -15.38
N LEU A 57 -9.30 -9.31 -15.03
CA LEU A 57 -8.83 -9.38 -13.64
C LEU A 57 -9.03 -8.05 -12.89
N GLY A 58 -8.74 -6.91 -13.52
CA GLY A 58 -8.91 -5.61 -12.87
C GLY A 58 -10.35 -5.34 -12.42
N GLU A 59 -11.33 -5.67 -13.25
CA GLU A 59 -12.75 -5.53 -12.90
C GLU A 59 -13.13 -6.45 -11.73
N TYR A 60 -12.59 -7.68 -11.71
CA TYR A 60 -12.80 -8.61 -10.61
C TYR A 60 -12.19 -8.10 -9.30
N ARG A 61 -10.98 -7.55 -9.34
CA ARG A 61 -10.24 -7.04 -8.17
C ARG A 61 -10.88 -5.80 -7.53
N ILE A 62 -11.75 -5.07 -8.23
CA ILE A 62 -12.60 -4.03 -7.59
C ILE A 62 -13.44 -4.66 -6.47
N GLY A 63 -14.09 -5.80 -6.73
CA GLY A 63 -14.93 -6.48 -5.74
C GLY A 63 -14.14 -7.11 -4.59
N GLU A 64 -12.86 -7.44 -4.81
CA GLU A 64 -11.95 -7.87 -3.74
C GLU A 64 -11.56 -6.68 -2.85
N LEU A 65 -11.19 -5.54 -3.45
CA LEU A 65 -10.89 -4.30 -2.74
C LEU A 65 -12.06 -3.81 -1.89
N ASP A 66 -13.29 -3.84 -2.44
CA ASP A 66 -14.49 -3.41 -1.73
C ASP A 66 -14.68 -4.21 -0.44
N LYS A 67 -14.50 -5.53 -0.51
CA LYS A 67 -14.60 -6.43 0.65
C LYS A 67 -13.45 -6.21 1.64
N ALA A 68 -12.24 -5.99 1.16
CA ALA A 68 -11.09 -5.68 1.99
C ALA A 68 -11.30 -4.36 2.76
N CYS A 69 -11.71 -3.30 2.06
CA CYS A 69 -12.03 -2.01 2.67
C CYS A 69 -13.13 -2.12 3.72
N LEU A 70 -14.18 -2.92 3.46
CA LEU A 70 -15.23 -3.19 4.43
C LEU A 70 -14.68 -3.86 5.71
N ALA A 71 -13.79 -4.85 5.56
CA ALA A 71 -13.15 -5.53 6.69
C ALA A 71 -12.24 -4.59 7.50
N LEU A 72 -11.55 -3.66 6.84
CA LEU A 72 -10.71 -2.63 7.47
C LEU A 72 -11.51 -1.45 8.04
N GLY A 73 -12.81 -1.36 7.79
CA GLY A 73 -13.63 -0.20 8.18
C GLY A 73 -13.39 1.06 7.33
N VAL A 74 -12.71 0.93 6.19
CA VAL A 74 -12.46 2.03 5.24
C VAL A 74 -13.70 2.22 4.36
N ARG A 75 -14.37 3.37 4.52
CA ARG A 75 -15.60 3.69 3.78
C ARG A 75 -15.39 4.59 2.57
N ASP A 76 -14.29 5.35 2.54
CA ASP A 76 -13.90 6.19 1.42
C ASP A 76 -12.70 5.56 0.74
N HIS A 77 -12.93 4.76 -0.29
CA HIS A 77 -11.87 4.24 -1.16
C HIS A 77 -12.16 4.67 -2.60
N ARG A 78 -11.12 5.05 -3.33
CA ARG A 78 -11.23 5.66 -4.66
C ARG A 78 -10.15 5.12 -5.57
N PHE A 79 -10.45 5.05 -6.87
CA PHE A 79 -9.42 4.85 -7.88
C PHE A 79 -8.91 6.18 -8.41
N LEU A 80 -7.60 6.34 -8.57
CA LEU A 80 -6.98 7.58 -9.04
C LEU A 80 -7.47 7.93 -10.45
N GLY A 81 -8.24 9.01 -10.59
CA GLY A 81 -8.83 9.40 -11.86
C GLY A 81 -10.06 8.59 -12.29
N GLY A 82 -10.52 7.67 -11.43
CA GLY A 82 -11.64 6.75 -11.68
C GLY A 82 -11.19 5.33 -12.01
N PRO A 83 -12.07 4.31 -11.86
CA PRO A 83 -11.74 2.92 -12.17
C PRO A 83 -11.22 2.76 -13.60
N GLY A 84 -10.08 2.09 -13.77
CA GLY A 84 -9.47 1.81 -15.08
C GLY A 84 -8.90 3.04 -15.81
N HIS A 85 -8.73 4.18 -15.11
CA HIS A 85 -8.11 5.36 -15.70
C HIS A 85 -6.63 5.14 -16.01
N TYR A 86 -5.90 4.60 -15.03
CA TYR A 86 -4.54 4.09 -15.19
C TYR A 86 -4.57 2.57 -15.08
N ARG A 87 -3.87 1.91 -16.00
CA ARG A 87 -3.67 0.46 -16.00
C ARG A 87 -2.44 0.12 -15.18
N ASP A 88 -2.49 -1.01 -14.47
CA ASP A 88 -1.32 -1.68 -13.92
C ASP A 88 -0.24 -1.81 -15.00
N SER A 89 0.99 -1.44 -14.64
CA SER A 89 2.13 -1.48 -15.55
C SER A 89 2.77 -2.87 -15.61
N GLY A 90 2.43 -3.78 -14.70
CA GLY A 90 3.14 -5.03 -14.49
C GLY A 90 4.57 -4.78 -14.00
N MET A 91 5.38 -5.84 -14.02
CA MET A 91 6.74 -5.79 -13.46
C MET A 91 7.69 -4.88 -14.24
N MET A 92 8.67 -4.30 -13.53
CA MET A 92 9.68 -3.40 -14.10
C MET A 92 10.41 -4.05 -15.29
N GLY A 93 10.49 -3.33 -16.41
CA GLY A 93 11.16 -3.78 -17.62
C GLY A 93 10.34 -4.75 -18.49
N GLY A 94 9.08 -5.04 -18.09
CA GLY A 94 8.15 -5.81 -18.91
C GLY A 94 7.57 -4.98 -20.07
N PRO A 95 7.10 -5.63 -21.16
CA PRO A 95 6.50 -4.93 -22.30
C PRO A 95 5.21 -4.17 -21.93
N THR A 96 4.54 -4.56 -20.86
CA THR A 96 3.35 -3.89 -20.30
C THR A 96 3.67 -2.49 -19.79
N ASN A 97 4.92 -2.19 -19.43
CA ASN A 97 5.36 -0.85 -19.03
C ASN A 97 5.21 0.18 -20.18
N ASP A 98 5.20 -0.26 -21.44
CA ASP A 98 5.02 0.57 -22.63
C ASP A 98 3.54 0.73 -23.03
N HIS A 99 2.60 0.12 -22.29
CA HIS A 99 1.19 0.25 -22.58
C HIS A 99 0.75 1.72 -22.45
N PRO A 100 -0.04 2.30 -23.39
CA PRO A 100 -0.37 3.73 -23.38
C PRO A 100 -1.11 4.23 -22.13
N LYS A 101 -1.73 3.32 -21.37
CA LYS A 101 -2.38 3.59 -20.09
C LYS A 101 -1.59 3.13 -18.86
N ALA A 102 -0.40 2.53 -19.04
CA ALA A 102 0.43 2.08 -17.93
C ALA A 102 0.68 3.24 -16.97
N PHE A 103 0.41 3.02 -15.68
CA PHE A 103 0.56 4.07 -14.68
C PHE A 103 2.01 4.55 -14.58
N TRP A 104 2.98 3.66 -14.70
CA TRP A 104 4.41 3.95 -14.77
C TRP A 104 4.77 4.99 -15.83
N GLY A 105 4.14 4.90 -17.00
CA GLY A 105 4.33 5.82 -18.13
C GLY A 105 3.48 7.08 -18.05
N ALA A 106 2.59 7.21 -17.05
CA ALA A 106 1.71 8.36 -16.93
C ALA A 106 2.48 9.64 -16.61
N ASP A 107 2.01 10.77 -17.16
CA ASP A 107 2.52 12.08 -16.83
C ASP A 107 2.29 12.38 -15.33
N VAL A 108 3.39 12.61 -14.60
CA VAL A 108 3.35 12.84 -13.15
C VAL A 108 2.59 14.12 -12.80
N GLU A 109 2.63 15.17 -13.62
CA GLU A 109 1.91 16.41 -13.35
C GLU A 109 0.40 16.20 -13.45
N GLU A 110 -0.06 15.45 -14.44
CA GLU A 110 -1.48 15.14 -14.63
C GLU A 110 -2.00 14.17 -13.55
N ALA A 111 -1.28 13.09 -13.28
CA ALA A 111 -1.65 12.15 -12.21
C ALA A 111 -1.64 12.84 -10.83
N ALA A 112 -0.64 13.68 -10.55
CA ALA A 112 -0.57 14.44 -9.32
C ALA A 112 -1.66 15.52 -9.22
N ARG A 113 -2.10 16.11 -10.34
CA ARG A 113 -3.26 17.02 -10.34
C ARG A 113 -4.51 16.28 -9.88
N ARG A 114 -4.77 15.07 -10.37
CA ARG A 114 -5.92 14.25 -9.96
C ARG A 114 -5.86 13.91 -8.47
N LEU A 115 -4.71 13.47 -7.98
CA LEU A 115 -4.57 13.18 -6.55
C LEU A 115 -4.70 14.45 -5.70
N ALA A 116 -4.18 15.59 -6.16
CA ALA A 116 -4.30 16.86 -5.45
C ALA A 116 -5.76 17.36 -5.37
N GLU A 117 -6.62 17.03 -6.34
CA GLU A 117 -8.07 17.29 -6.26
C GLU A 117 -8.69 16.52 -5.09
N VAL A 118 -8.35 15.23 -4.96
CA VAL A 118 -8.79 14.41 -3.82
C VAL A 118 -8.23 14.94 -2.50
N ILE A 119 -6.96 15.35 -2.46
CA ILE A 119 -6.34 15.96 -1.26
C ILE A 119 -7.08 17.23 -0.85
N ARG A 120 -7.51 18.08 -1.78
CA ARG A 120 -8.25 19.32 -1.46
C ARG A 120 -9.67 19.09 -0.99
N GLU A 121 -10.30 18.05 -1.51
CA GLU A 121 -11.63 17.62 -1.10
C GLU A 121 -11.59 17.04 0.31
N VAL A 122 -10.72 16.05 0.54
CA VAL A 122 -10.64 15.28 1.79
C VAL A 122 -9.90 16.03 2.90
N ARG A 123 -8.95 16.89 2.53
CA ARG A 123 -8.08 17.64 3.44
C ARG A 123 -7.36 16.73 4.46
N PRO A 124 -6.58 15.74 4.01
CA PRO A 124 -5.89 14.83 4.92
C PRO A 124 -4.79 15.55 5.72
N HIS A 125 -4.81 15.37 7.04
CA HIS A 125 -3.70 15.79 7.91
C HIS A 125 -2.45 14.96 7.68
N VAL A 126 -2.64 13.65 7.48
CA VAL A 126 -1.59 12.65 7.25
C VAL A 126 -1.83 11.96 5.91
N LEU A 127 -0.75 11.81 5.15
CA LEU A 127 -0.71 11.00 3.94
C LEU A 127 0.37 9.91 4.07
N VAL A 128 0.06 8.70 3.62
CA VAL A 128 1.00 7.56 3.56
C VAL A 128 1.07 7.05 2.12
N SER A 129 2.27 6.77 1.63
CA SER A 129 2.50 6.06 0.36
C SER A 129 3.87 5.38 0.41
N TYR A 130 4.50 5.12 -0.73
CA TYR A 130 5.79 4.43 -0.82
C TYR A 130 6.99 5.37 -0.64
N ASP A 131 8.16 4.79 -0.40
CA ASP A 131 9.45 5.48 -0.56
C ASP A 131 9.81 5.68 -2.04
N GLU A 132 10.94 6.33 -2.31
CA GLU A 132 11.41 6.60 -3.68
C GLU A 132 11.76 5.35 -4.49
N HIS A 133 11.85 4.21 -3.81
CA HIS A 133 12.16 2.90 -4.38
C HIS A 133 10.92 2.03 -4.59
N GLY A 134 9.75 2.46 -4.14
CA GLY A 134 8.51 1.69 -4.27
C GLY A 134 8.49 0.41 -3.44
N GLY A 135 9.23 0.35 -2.33
CA GLY A 135 9.40 -0.89 -1.55
C GLY A 135 10.25 -1.91 -2.30
N TYR A 136 9.63 -2.90 -2.95
CA TYR A 136 10.33 -3.97 -3.68
C TYR A 136 10.74 -3.59 -5.12
N GLY A 137 10.47 -2.36 -5.55
CA GLY A 137 10.89 -1.87 -6.88
C GLY A 137 9.83 -1.98 -7.97
N HIS A 138 8.57 -2.25 -7.62
CA HIS A 138 7.48 -2.24 -8.60
C HIS A 138 7.38 -0.85 -9.25
N PRO A 139 7.27 -0.75 -10.59
CA PRO A 139 7.23 0.54 -11.28
C PRO A 139 6.06 1.40 -10.78
N ASP A 140 4.89 0.81 -10.58
CA ASP A 140 3.72 1.56 -10.08
C ASP A 140 3.84 2.05 -8.65
N HIS A 141 4.61 1.38 -7.79
CA HIS A 141 4.88 1.85 -6.43
C HIS A 141 5.79 3.08 -6.46
N VAL A 142 6.83 3.04 -7.30
CA VAL A 142 7.73 4.18 -7.55
C VAL A 142 6.92 5.35 -8.14
N GLN A 143 6.01 5.07 -9.07
CA GLN A 143 5.17 6.10 -9.65
C GLN A 143 4.17 6.67 -8.63
N ALA A 144 3.55 5.84 -7.79
CA ALA A 144 2.68 6.29 -6.72
C ALA A 144 3.43 7.20 -5.74
N HIS A 145 4.69 6.90 -5.42
CA HIS A 145 5.55 7.81 -4.66
C HIS A 145 5.72 9.17 -5.36
N ARG A 146 6.12 9.18 -6.64
CA ARG A 146 6.34 10.41 -7.42
C ARG A 146 5.07 11.27 -7.49
N VAL A 147 3.96 10.65 -7.83
CA VAL A 147 2.63 11.26 -7.93
C VAL A 147 2.20 11.83 -6.58
N THR A 148 2.36 11.06 -5.51
CA THR A 148 2.02 11.49 -4.15
C THR A 148 2.84 12.69 -3.71
N ARG A 149 4.17 12.65 -3.88
CA ARG A 149 5.06 13.76 -3.52
C ARG A 149 4.68 15.02 -4.27
N ARG A 150 4.43 14.92 -5.57
CA ARG A 150 4.03 16.06 -6.39
C ARG A 150 2.63 16.57 -6.03
N ALA A 151 1.69 15.68 -5.72
CA ALA A 151 0.33 16.03 -5.35
C ALA A 151 0.27 16.83 -4.04
N CYS A 152 1.10 16.48 -3.05
CA CYS A 152 1.23 17.28 -1.81
C CYS A 152 1.62 18.74 -2.10
N ALA A 153 2.57 18.96 -3.02
CA ALA A 153 2.95 20.32 -3.42
C ALA A 153 1.81 21.02 -4.17
N LYS A 154 1.20 20.35 -5.16
CA LYS A 154 0.08 20.89 -5.96
C LYS A 154 -1.13 21.26 -5.12
N ALA A 155 -1.48 20.44 -4.12
CA ALA A 155 -2.62 20.69 -3.26
C ALA A 155 -2.51 22.04 -2.53
N ASN A 156 -1.29 22.53 -2.27
CA ASN A 156 -1.05 23.83 -1.64
C ASN A 156 -0.94 25.02 -2.65
N GLU A 157 -0.94 24.76 -3.95
CA GLU A 157 -0.78 25.81 -4.98
C GLU A 157 -2.06 26.62 -5.20
N ARG A 158 -2.06 27.93 -4.94
CA ARG A 158 -3.23 28.80 -5.16
C ARG A 158 -3.80 28.79 -6.58
N ALA A 159 -3.00 28.40 -7.58
CA ALA A 159 -3.41 28.36 -8.98
C ALA A 159 -4.38 27.22 -9.32
N MET A 160 -4.38 26.14 -8.53
CA MET A 160 -5.33 25.03 -8.72
C MET A 160 -6.73 25.44 -8.22
N PRO A 161 -7.84 24.94 -8.82
CA PRO A 161 -9.20 25.22 -8.33
C PRO A 161 -9.47 24.73 -6.91
N GLY A 162 -10.33 25.45 -6.18
CA GLY A 162 -10.69 25.12 -4.79
C GLY A 162 -9.78 25.78 -3.75
N THR A 163 -9.99 25.45 -2.47
CA THR A 163 -9.16 25.98 -1.38
C THR A 163 -7.84 25.20 -1.30
N PRO A 164 -6.67 25.87 -1.27
CA PRO A 164 -5.41 25.20 -1.03
C PRO A 164 -5.40 24.40 0.28
N TRP A 165 -4.75 23.25 0.25
CA TRP A 165 -4.56 22.41 1.42
C TRP A 165 -3.08 22.02 1.54
N GLN A 166 -2.52 22.26 2.73
CA GLN A 166 -1.18 21.81 3.07
C GLN A 166 -1.31 20.53 3.90
N VAL A 167 -0.85 19.40 3.35
CA VAL A 167 -0.73 18.15 4.09
C VAL A 167 0.28 18.34 5.23
N GLY A 168 -0.12 17.99 6.46
CA GLY A 168 0.71 18.18 7.65
C GLY A 168 1.91 17.24 7.70
N LYS A 169 1.68 15.94 7.42
CA LYS A 169 2.72 14.91 7.42
C LYS A 169 2.57 13.95 6.23
N LEU A 170 3.70 13.60 5.62
CA LEU A 170 3.80 12.51 4.63
C LEU A 170 4.77 11.45 5.13
N TYR A 171 4.34 10.20 5.06
CA TYR A 171 5.15 9.04 5.39
C TYR A 171 5.33 8.11 4.19
N ALA A 172 6.50 7.48 4.15
CA ALA A 172 6.74 6.26 3.39
C ALA A 172 6.47 5.04 4.28
N ILE A 173 5.85 4.02 3.70
CA ILE A 173 5.80 2.66 4.24
C ILE A 173 7.23 2.14 4.38
N ALA A 174 7.55 1.55 5.54
CA ALA A 174 8.86 0.97 5.82
C ALA A 174 8.71 -0.49 6.26
N GLN A 175 9.64 -1.34 5.82
CA GLN A 175 9.76 -2.73 6.25
C GLN A 175 11.17 -2.93 6.83
N PRO A 176 11.37 -2.68 8.13
CA PRO A 176 12.69 -2.67 8.73
C PRO A 176 13.44 -3.99 8.49
N VAL A 177 14.70 -3.93 8.09
CA VAL A 177 15.51 -5.12 7.79
C VAL A 177 15.55 -6.06 8.99
N SER A 178 15.78 -5.53 10.20
CA SER A 178 15.83 -6.36 11.41
C SER A 178 14.52 -7.12 11.69
N ARG A 179 13.37 -6.54 11.33
CA ARG A 179 12.04 -7.15 11.51
C ARG A 179 11.80 -8.26 10.52
N ILE A 180 12.22 -8.07 9.26
CA ILE A 180 12.15 -9.09 8.22
C ILE A 180 13.06 -10.27 8.61
N GLU A 181 14.30 -10.01 9.03
CA GLU A 181 15.23 -11.06 9.48
C GLU A 181 14.68 -11.88 10.65
N ALA A 182 14.06 -11.21 11.63
CA ALA A 182 13.42 -11.89 12.75
C ALA A 182 12.21 -12.73 12.31
N SER A 183 11.43 -12.27 11.33
CA SER A 183 10.31 -13.03 10.74
C SER A 183 10.81 -14.27 9.99
N ILE A 184 11.86 -14.12 9.18
CA ILE A 184 12.51 -15.23 8.46
C ILE A 184 12.97 -16.30 9.46
N ALA A 185 13.60 -15.91 10.57
CA ALA A 185 14.05 -16.85 11.59
C ALA A 185 12.88 -17.69 12.14
N ARG A 186 11.77 -17.05 12.53
CA ARG A 186 10.56 -17.74 13.02
C ARG A 186 9.94 -18.67 11.97
N LEU A 187 9.82 -18.20 10.72
CA LEU A 187 9.27 -18.99 9.62
C LEU A 187 10.11 -20.22 9.28
N ASN A 188 11.41 -20.21 9.57
CA ASN A 188 12.31 -21.35 9.36
C ASN A 188 12.33 -22.32 10.55
N GLU A 189 11.94 -21.89 11.76
CA GLU A 189 11.85 -22.76 12.94
C GLU A 189 10.57 -23.62 12.94
N GLU A 190 9.49 -23.09 12.37
CA GLU A 190 8.17 -23.70 12.42
C GLU A 190 7.66 -24.09 11.02
N ALA A 191 7.47 -25.39 10.80
CA ALA A 191 6.88 -25.90 9.56
C ALA A 191 5.50 -25.26 9.28
N GLY A 192 5.30 -24.82 8.04
CA GLY A 192 4.05 -24.24 7.57
C GLY A 192 3.69 -24.70 6.16
N PRO A 193 2.55 -24.23 5.61
CA PRO A 193 2.05 -24.69 4.31
C PRO A 193 2.77 -24.06 3.10
N PHE A 194 3.55 -23.01 3.31
CA PHE A 194 4.23 -22.23 2.28
C PHE A 194 5.75 -22.42 2.35
N THR A 195 6.45 -22.06 1.28
CA THR A 195 7.90 -22.14 1.20
C THR A 195 8.57 -21.09 2.12
N PRO A 196 9.41 -21.49 3.09
CA PRO A 196 10.08 -20.53 3.96
C PRO A 196 11.06 -19.63 3.18
N PRO A 197 11.05 -18.31 3.43
CA PRO A 197 12.01 -17.37 2.87
C PRO A 197 13.43 -17.66 3.40
N LYS A 198 14.45 -17.37 2.61
CA LYS A 198 15.86 -17.60 2.98
C LYS A 198 16.62 -16.32 3.28
N GLN A 199 16.17 -15.21 2.70
CA GLN A 199 16.82 -13.91 2.79
C GLN A 199 15.78 -12.79 2.67
N VAL A 200 16.14 -11.59 3.13
CA VAL A 200 15.25 -10.42 3.15
C VAL A 200 14.61 -10.16 1.78
N SER A 201 15.43 -10.25 0.71
CA SER A 201 15.00 -10.01 -0.67
C SER A 201 13.98 -10.99 -1.23
N ASP A 202 13.72 -12.11 -0.55
CA ASP A 202 12.64 -13.02 -0.95
C ASP A 202 11.25 -12.45 -0.56
N ILE A 203 11.22 -11.54 0.42
CA ILE A 203 10.00 -10.88 0.93
C ILE A 203 9.92 -9.44 0.42
N ALA A 204 11.00 -8.67 0.61
CA ALA A 204 11.05 -7.25 0.28
C ALA A 204 12.49 -6.77 0.12
N ARG A 205 12.69 -5.57 -0.43
CA ARG A 205 14.01 -4.94 -0.45
C ARG A 205 14.53 -4.62 0.97
N GLY A 206 13.63 -4.36 1.90
CA GLY A 206 13.94 -3.94 3.26
C GLY A 206 14.30 -2.46 3.39
N THR A 207 13.93 -1.87 4.52
CA THR A 207 14.25 -0.49 4.91
C THR A 207 15.32 -0.51 5.99
N PRO A 208 16.44 0.22 5.86
CA PRO A 208 17.42 0.33 6.94
C PRO A 208 16.77 0.85 8.23
N ASP A 209 16.93 0.14 9.34
CA ASP A 209 16.31 0.50 10.62
C ASP A 209 16.58 1.95 11.05
N ALA A 210 17.78 2.46 10.76
CA ALA A 210 18.19 3.81 11.12
C ALA A 210 17.38 4.94 10.46
N ILE A 211 16.63 4.67 9.39
CA ILE A 211 15.77 5.65 8.73
C ILE A 211 14.29 5.45 9.04
N VAL A 212 13.94 4.44 9.85
CA VAL A 212 12.57 4.22 10.30
C VAL A 212 12.29 5.15 11.47
N THR A 213 11.22 5.94 11.38
CA THR A 213 10.94 7.00 12.36
C THR A 213 9.70 6.72 13.21
N THR A 214 8.84 5.80 12.76
CA THR A 214 7.49 5.65 13.28
C THR A 214 7.10 4.18 13.29
N ARG A 215 6.42 3.77 14.35
CA ARG A 215 5.90 2.41 14.53
C ARG A 215 4.46 2.50 15.05
N ILE A 216 3.53 1.97 14.28
CA ILE A 216 2.13 1.88 14.68
C ILE A 216 1.87 0.44 15.13
N ASP A 217 1.63 0.28 16.43
CA ASP A 217 1.12 -0.97 16.97
C ASP A 217 -0.41 -0.97 16.86
N ALA A 218 -0.92 -1.84 16.00
CA ALA A 218 -2.34 -2.05 15.77
C ALA A 218 -2.72 -3.52 16.00
N SER A 219 -2.05 -4.19 16.95
CA SER A 219 -2.26 -5.61 17.27
C SER A 219 -3.73 -5.96 17.57
N ASP A 220 -4.47 -5.07 18.23
CA ASP A 220 -5.91 -5.23 18.50
C ASP A 220 -6.77 -5.30 17.22
N HIS A 221 -6.22 -4.88 16.07
CA HIS A 221 -6.88 -4.86 14.76
C HIS A 221 -6.33 -5.91 13.79
N TRP A 222 -5.49 -6.85 14.27
CA TRP A 222 -4.94 -7.93 13.45
C TRP A 222 -6.02 -8.73 12.70
N ALA A 223 -7.14 -9.04 13.37
CA ALA A 223 -8.23 -9.79 12.76
C ALA A 223 -8.86 -9.07 11.55
N ALA A 224 -8.95 -7.73 11.60
CA ALA A 224 -9.45 -6.94 10.48
C ALA A 224 -8.48 -7.01 9.30
N LYS A 225 -7.17 -6.88 9.55
CA LYS A 225 -6.12 -7.05 8.53
C LYS A 225 -6.18 -8.44 7.90
N ALA A 226 -6.25 -9.50 8.70
CA ALA A 226 -6.31 -10.87 8.20
C ALA A 226 -7.58 -11.13 7.34
N LEU A 227 -8.73 -10.58 7.74
CA LEU A 227 -9.96 -10.66 6.94
C LEU A 227 -9.84 -9.90 5.61
N ALA A 228 -9.22 -8.73 5.63
CA ALA A 228 -9.00 -7.93 4.42
C ALA A 228 -8.04 -8.63 3.44
N MET A 229 -6.96 -9.21 3.94
CA MET A 229 -6.04 -10.02 3.14
C MET A 229 -6.74 -11.24 2.53
N ARG A 230 -7.64 -11.91 3.26
CA ARG A 230 -8.45 -13.02 2.72
C ARG A 230 -9.44 -12.60 1.63
N ALA A 231 -9.83 -11.32 1.58
CA ALA A 231 -10.76 -10.83 0.57
C ALA A 231 -10.11 -10.74 -0.82
N HIS A 232 -8.79 -10.57 -0.87
CA HIS A 232 -7.96 -10.58 -2.08
C HIS A 232 -7.57 -12.00 -2.48
N ALA A 233 -8.57 -12.86 -2.66
CA ALA A 233 -8.40 -14.30 -2.87
C ALA A 233 -7.66 -14.65 -4.18
N THR A 234 -7.66 -13.75 -5.16
CA THR A 234 -6.84 -13.94 -6.38
C THR A 234 -5.35 -13.72 -6.14
N GLN A 235 -4.97 -12.91 -5.14
CA GLN A 235 -3.60 -12.43 -4.92
C GLN A 235 -2.94 -13.01 -3.66
N ILE A 236 -3.73 -13.32 -2.63
CA ILE A 236 -3.22 -13.70 -1.30
C ILE A 236 -3.86 -15.01 -0.84
N THR A 237 -3.01 -15.98 -0.47
CA THR A 237 -3.45 -17.16 0.29
C THR A 237 -3.11 -16.97 1.76
N VAL A 238 -4.10 -17.03 2.65
CA VAL A 238 -3.91 -16.91 4.11
C VAL A 238 -4.15 -18.24 4.81
N ASP A 239 -3.16 -18.68 5.59
CA ASP A 239 -3.24 -19.84 6.49
C ASP A 239 -2.76 -19.47 7.90
N GLY A 240 -3.68 -19.56 8.88
CA GLY A 240 -3.42 -19.10 10.25
C GLY A 240 -2.91 -17.64 10.29
N GLU A 241 -1.70 -17.47 10.83
CA GLU A 241 -1.00 -16.19 10.98
C GLU A 241 -0.04 -15.88 9.82
N ARG A 242 -0.06 -16.71 8.77
CA ARG A 242 0.84 -16.62 7.62
C ARG A 242 0.07 -16.39 6.34
N PHE A 243 0.76 -15.83 5.35
CA PHE A 243 0.25 -15.74 4.01
C PHE A 243 1.36 -15.97 2.98
N ALA A 244 0.96 -16.21 1.74
CA ALA A 244 1.83 -16.20 0.59
C ALA A 244 1.12 -15.55 -0.60
N LEU A 245 1.92 -15.05 -1.54
CA LEU A 245 1.48 -14.59 -2.85
C LEU A 245 1.58 -15.77 -3.85
N SER A 246 1.47 -15.49 -5.16
CA SER A 246 1.63 -16.52 -6.19
C SER A 246 3.01 -17.19 -6.22
N ASN A 247 4.03 -16.52 -5.65
CA ASN A 247 5.38 -17.05 -5.52
C ASN A 247 5.56 -18.11 -4.42
N ASP A 248 4.51 -18.41 -3.64
CA ASP A 248 4.49 -19.38 -2.53
C ASP A 248 5.48 -19.07 -1.39
N ILE A 249 6.02 -17.85 -1.31
CA ILE A 249 6.94 -17.46 -0.24
C ILE A 249 6.17 -17.06 1.01
N ALA A 250 6.44 -17.77 2.11
CA ALA A 250 5.82 -17.55 3.40
C ALA A 250 6.15 -16.15 3.96
N GLN A 251 5.13 -15.47 4.46
CA GLN A 251 5.22 -14.21 5.18
C GLN A 251 4.30 -14.25 6.40
N GLU A 252 4.64 -13.54 7.47
CA GLU A 252 3.76 -13.38 8.64
C GLU A 252 2.80 -12.20 8.43
N ILE A 253 1.57 -12.34 8.91
CA ILE A 253 0.64 -11.21 9.02
C ILE A 253 1.00 -10.43 10.29
N ASP A 254 1.87 -9.42 10.17
CA ASP A 254 2.21 -8.52 11.29
C ASP A 254 1.17 -7.37 11.39
N ALA A 255 0.80 -6.99 12.61
CA ALA A 255 -0.06 -5.84 12.91
C ALA A 255 0.72 -4.63 13.47
N VAL A 256 2.04 -4.75 13.56
CA VAL A 256 2.97 -3.66 13.88
C VAL A 256 3.59 -3.15 12.59
N GLU A 257 3.11 -2.01 12.11
CA GLU A 257 3.50 -1.42 10.82
C GLU A 257 4.43 -0.23 11.03
N HIS A 258 5.40 -0.06 10.14
CA HIS A 258 6.49 0.90 10.31
C HIS A 258 6.52 1.92 9.17
N PHE A 259 6.98 3.12 9.49
CA PHE A 259 7.00 4.23 8.54
C PHE A 259 8.23 5.13 8.70
N THR A 260 8.61 5.76 7.60
CA THR A 260 9.62 6.83 7.55
C THR A 260 8.94 8.16 7.22
N LEU A 261 9.11 9.15 8.09
CA LEU A 261 8.61 10.50 7.85
C LEU A 261 9.39 11.16 6.70
N LEU A 262 8.69 11.53 5.61
CA LEU A 262 9.28 12.18 4.44
C LEU A 262 9.07 13.70 4.40
N MET A 263 8.07 14.21 5.12
CA MET A 263 7.73 15.64 5.20
C MET A 263 6.85 15.88 6.40
N GLY A 264 7.10 16.98 7.11
CA GLY A 264 6.34 17.41 8.27
C GLY A 264 7.26 17.89 9.39
N PRO A 265 6.71 18.25 10.56
CA PRO A 265 7.51 18.49 11.75
C PRO A 265 8.30 17.22 12.13
N PRO A 266 9.47 17.36 12.78
CA PRO A 266 10.23 16.21 13.27
C PRO A 266 9.36 15.24 14.09
N PRO A 267 9.56 13.92 13.94
CA PRO A 267 8.75 12.91 14.62
C PRO A 267 8.89 13.06 16.14
N ARG A 268 7.78 12.93 16.86
CA ARG A 268 7.80 12.94 18.34
C ARG A 268 8.10 11.55 18.85
N ALA A 269 9.37 11.17 18.78
CA ALA A 269 9.84 9.87 19.20
C ALA A 269 9.70 9.64 20.72
N GLY A 270 9.23 8.46 21.09
CA GLY A 270 9.24 7.96 22.47
C GLY A 270 10.62 7.48 22.91
N ALA A 271 10.66 6.81 24.07
CA ALA A 271 11.92 6.32 24.67
C ALA A 271 12.64 5.26 23.81
N ASP A 272 11.91 4.55 22.96
CA ASP A 272 12.43 3.54 22.04
C ASP A 272 12.77 4.09 20.64
N GLY A 273 12.73 5.42 20.47
CA GLY A 273 13.14 6.10 19.25
C GLY A 273 12.07 6.20 18.17
N TYR A 274 10.87 5.66 18.39
CA TYR A 274 9.77 5.72 17.42
C TYR A 274 8.67 6.69 17.85
N GLU A 275 8.15 7.43 16.88
CA GLU A 275 6.81 7.99 17.00
C GLU A 275 5.78 6.85 16.94
N THR A 276 4.72 6.92 17.76
CA THR A 276 3.72 5.83 17.90
C THR A 276 2.33 6.20 17.41
N ASP A 277 2.19 7.39 16.84
CA ASP A 277 0.97 7.90 16.22
C ASP A 277 1.33 8.80 15.04
N LEU A 278 0.84 8.49 13.85
CA LEU A 278 1.05 9.30 12.64
C LEU A 278 0.54 10.75 12.80
N PHE A 279 -0.46 10.98 13.67
CA PHE A 279 -1.00 12.32 13.94
C PHE A 279 -0.21 13.08 15.02
N ALA A 280 0.78 12.46 15.66
CA ALA A 280 1.52 13.08 16.76
C ALA A 280 2.13 14.43 16.32
N GLY A 281 1.80 15.48 17.07
CA GLY A 281 2.27 16.84 16.84
C GLY A 281 1.48 17.67 15.84
N LEU A 282 0.33 17.18 15.37
CA LEU A 282 -0.68 17.94 14.62
C LEU A 282 -1.78 18.51 15.52
#